data_AF-A0A5B0LNI7-F1
#
_entry.id   AF-A0A5B0LNI7-F1
#
_cell.length_a   1.000
_cell.length_b   1.000
_cell.length_c   1.000
_cell.angle_alpha   90.00
_cell.angle_beta   90.00
_cell.angle_gamma   90.00
#
_symmetry.space_group_name_H-M   'P 1'
#
loop_
_entity.id
_entity.type
_entity.pdbx_description
1 polymer ?
#
loop_
_entity_poly.entity_id
_entity_poly.type
_entity_poly.pdbx_seq_one_letter_code
_entity_poly.pdbx_strand_id
1 'polypeptide(L)'
;MAHEKQNGTSTSNPHHAPPSTSLSRPSRTGICHSQQMLKHWKPDVQFDTIKDQDDENEEPERPSRIARIIAHVSKQKLTDNLEHIKIRKATKEEIMLVHSEGHWKRIEETASKSCANIT
;
A
#
# COMPACT_ATOMS: atom_id res chain seq x y z
N MET A 1 42.93 16.01 67.44
CA MET A 1 41.85 16.87 66.91
C MET A 1 41.73 16.58 65.42
N ALA A 2 40.60 16.25 64.81
CA ALA A 2 39.29 15.76 65.22
C ALA A 2 38.78 14.95 64.01
N HIS A 3 38.02 13.89 64.26
CA HIS A 3 37.28 13.16 63.25
C HIS A 3 36.18 14.05 62.65
N GLU A 4 35.95 13.97 61.35
CA GLU A 4 34.59 14.14 60.82
C GLU A 4 34.37 13.25 59.60
N LYS A 5 33.53 12.23 59.78
CA LYS A 5 32.88 11.46 58.72
C LYS A 5 31.58 12.18 58.40
N GLN A 6 31.31 12.50 57.14
CA GLN A 6 29.95 12.84 56.72
C GLN A 6 29.45 11.81 55.71
N ASN A 7 28.54 10.99 56.23
CA ASN A 7 27.67 10.05 55.57
C ASN A 7 26.52 10.83 54.93
N GLY A 8 26.51 10.94 53.60
CA GLY A 8 25.42 11.56 52.85
C GLY A 8 24.56 10.49 52.17
N THR A 9 23.56 10.01 52.88
CA THR A 9 22.47 9.19 52.32
C THR A 9 21.67 10.04 51.34
N SER A 10 21.77 9.79 50.04
CA SER A 10 20.87 10.37 49.04
C SER A 10 19.94 9.29 48.51
N THR A 11 18.70 9.44 48.92
CA THR A 11 17.51 8.65 48.62
C THR A 11 17.35 8.38 47.12
N SER A 12 17.19 7.11 46.76
CA SER A 12 16.79 6.69 45.41
C SER A 12 15.37 7.19 45.11
N ASN A 13 15.24 8.20 44.27
CA ASN A 13 13.97 8.54 43.65
C ASN A 13 13.52 7.35 42.78
N PRO A 14 12.28 6.85 42.90
CA PRO A 14 11.73 5.95 41.91
C PRO A 14 11.53 6.76 40.64
N HIS A 15 12.48 6.66 39.71
CA HIS A 15 12.30 7.13 38.35
C HIS A 15 11.01 6.49 37.83
N HIS A 16 10.04 7.36 37.52
CA HIS A 16 8.83 7.04 36.79
C HIS A 16 9.27 6.34 35.51
N ALA A 17 9.25 5.00 35.52
CA ALA A 17 9.57 4.22 34.34
C ALA A 17 8.59 4.65 33.25
N PRO A 18 9.05 5.05 32.05
CA PRO A 18 8.13 5.28 30.96
C PRO A 18 7.32 3.98 30.76
N PRO A 19 6.01 4.05 30.47
CA PRO A 19 5.26 2.86 30.13
C PRO A 19 6.01 2.16 29.00
N SER A 20 6.53 0.97 29.30
CA SER A 20 7.13 0.06 28.33
C SER A 20 6.01 -0.40 27.40
N THR A 21 5.60 0.45 26.47
CA THR A 21 4.92 0.01 25.27
C THR A 21 5.96 -0.72 24.43
N SER A 22 6.20 -1.99 24.78
CA SER A 22 6.82 -2.93 23.87
C SER A 22 5.84 -3.10 22.71
N LEU A 23 5.88 -2.16 21.76
CA LEU A 23 5.17 -2.28 20.50
C LEU A 23 5.72 -3.55 19.86
N SER A 24 4.93 -4.62 19.90
CA SER A 24 5.33 -5.88 19.29
C SER A 24 5.59 -5.56 17.82
N ARG A 25 6.79 -5.92 17.36
CA ARG A 25 7.19 -5.66 15.99
C ARG A 25 6.19 -6.38 15.09
N PRO A 26 5.50 -5.70 14.15
CA PRO A 26 4.60 -6.38 13.25
C PRO A 26 5.40 -7.45 12.49
N SER A 27 5.00 -8.72 12.68
CA SER A 27 5.79 -9.89 12.26
C SER A 27 5.43 -10.39 10.87
N ARG A 28 4.35 -9.88 10.26
CA ARG A 28 3.84 -10.35 8.96
C ARG A 28 3.81 -9.23 7.93
N THR A 29 4.17 -9.59 6.70
CA THR A 29 4.10 -8.69 5.54
C THR A 29 2.70 -8.79 4.93
N GLY A 30 2.07 -7.64 4.68
CA GLY A 30 0.76 -7.58 4.04
C GLY A 30 0.82 -7.67 2.52
N ILE A 31 -0.16 -8.32 1.91
CA ILE A 31 -0.42 -8.31 0.46
C ILE A 31 -1.81 -7.75 0.19
N CYS A 32 -1.91 -6.81 -0.75
CA CYS A 32 -3.16 -6.11 -1.07
C CYS A 32 -3.37 -6.10 -2.59
N HIS A 33 -4.36 -6.85 -3.06
CA HIS A 33 -4.79 -6.83 -4.46
C HIS A 33 -6.26 -7.26 -4.59
N SER A 34 -6.88 -6.97 -5.73
CA SER A 34 -8.26 -7.38 -6.03
C SER A 34 -8.48 -7.56 -7.52
N GLN A 35 -9.44 -8.42 -7.88
CA GLN A 35 -9.87 -8.60 -9.27
C GLN A 35 -10.40 -7.30 -9.91
N GLN A 36 -10.88 -6.35 -9.10
CA GLN A 36 -11.33 -5.06 -9.59
C GLN A 36 -10.20 -4.24 -10.24
N MET A 37 -8.95 -4.41 -9.77
CA MET A 37 -7.79 -3.69 -10.30
C MET A 37 -7.41 -4.15 -11.72
N LEU A 38 -7.86 -5.34 -12.14
CA LEU A 38 -7.60 -5.90 -13.47
C LEU A 38 -8.60 -5.41 -14.54
N LYS A 39 -9.62 -4.64 -14.15
CA LYS A 39 -10.70 -4.22 -15.06
C LYS A 39 -10.43 -2.91 -15.78
N HIS A 40 -9.37 -2.18 -15.40
CA HIS A 40 -9.01 -0.92 -16.02
C HIS A 40 -7.91 -1.18 -17.05
N TRP A 41 -8.21 -0.89 -18.32
CA TRP A 41 -7.28 -0.98 -19.44
C TRP A 41 -7.80 -0.09 -20.56
N LYS A 42 -6.88 0.39 -21.41
CA LYS A 42 -7.22 1.17 -22.60
C LYS A 42 -8.02 0.29 -23.59
N PRO A 43 -9.27 0.65 -23.94
CA PRO A 43 -10.09 -0.17 -24.83
C PRO A 43 -9.57 -0.21 -26.27
N ASP A 44 -8.84 0.82 -26.69
CA ASP A 44 -8.40 1.00 -28.09
C ASP A 44 -7.13 0.22 -28.44
N VAL A 45 -6.52 -0.47 -27.47
CA VAL A 45 -5.34 -1.31 -27.69
C VAL A 45 -5.79 -2.76 -27.78
N GLN A 46 -5.62 -3.39 -28.94
CA GLN A 46 -5.89 -4.81 -29.09
C GLN A 46 -5.05 -5.60 -28.08
N PHE A 47 -5.75 -6.42 -27.28
CA PHE A 47 -5.11 -7.35 -26.36
C PHE A 47 -4.48 -8.50 -27.17
N ASP A 48 -3.24 -8.30 -27.59
CA ASP A 48 -2.44 -9.33 -28.26
C ASP A 48 -1.66 -10.14 -27.22
N THR A 49 -2.16 -11.33 -26.93
CA THR A 49 -1.59 -12.27 -25.96
C THR A 49 -0.15 -12.69 -26.29
N ILE A 50 0.28 -12.54 -27.56
CA ILE A 50 1.64 -12.89 -27.99
C ILE A 50 2.63 -11.77 -27.63
N LYS A 51 2.24 -10.51 -27.85
CA LYS A 51 3.08 -9.35 -27.47
C LYS A 51 3.06 -9.07 -25.97
N ASP A 52 2.15 -9.67 -25.22
CA ASP A 52 2.03 -9.50 -23.76
C ASP A 52 3.21 -10.09 -22.96
N GLN A 53 4.03 -10.92 -23.59
CA GLN A 53 5.27 -11.46 -23.02
C GLN A 53 6.50 -10.60 -23.31
N ASP A 54 6.36 -9.59 -24.18
CA ASP A 54 7.47 -8.75 -24.60
C ASP A 54 7.60 -7.53 -23.67
N ASP A 55 8.75 -7.39 -23.03
CA ASP A 55 9.05 -6.24 -22.16
C ASP A 55 9.32 -4.96 -22.98
N GLU A 56 9.41 -5.06 -24.32
CA GLU A 56 9.53 -3.92 -25.26
C GLU A 56 8.16 -3.41 -25.76
N ASN A 57 7.06 -3.93 -25.22
CA ASN A 57 5.74 -3.57 -25.68
C ASN A 57 5.40 -2.10 -25.30
N GLU A 58 4.96 -1.32 -26.28
CA GLU A 58 4.76 0.14 -26.19
C GLU A 58 3.77 0.57 -25.08
N GLU A 59 2.92 -0.33 -24.59
CA GLU A 59 1.88 -0.03 -23.59
C GLU A 59 2.17 -0.65 -22.20
N PRO A 60 2.99 -0.03 -21.35
CA PRO A 60 3.48 -0.63 -20.11
C PRO A 60 2.44 -0.77 -18.99
N GLU A 61 1.23 -0.19 -19.07
CA GLU A 61 0.22 -0.23 -17.98
C GLU A 61 -0.91 -1.20 -18.30
N ARG A 62 -0.76 -2.49 -18.01
CA ARG A 62 -1.71 -3.55 -18.38
C ARG A 62 -2.21 -4.43 -17.23
N PRO A 63 -3.43 -4.99 -17.30
CA PRO A 63 -3.92 -5.94 -16.30
C PRO A 63 -2.98 -7.13 -16.07
N SER A 64 -2.31 -7.62 -17.13
CA SER A 64 -1.39 -8.75 -17.02
C SER A 64 -0.19 -8.46 -16.11
N ARG A 65 0.16 -7.20 -15.82
CA ARG A 65 1.19 -6.87 -14.82
C ARG A 65 0.82 -7.36 -13.43
N ILE A 66 -0.38 -7.02 -12.95
CA ILE A 66 -0.84 -7.44 -11.63
C ILE A 66 -1.01 -8.96 -11.62
N ALA A 67 -1.62 -9.53 -12.66
CA ALA A 67 -1.84 -10.97 -12.76
C ALA A 67 -0.52 -11.78 -12.73
N ARG A 68 0.49 -11.36 -13.50
CA ARG A 68 1.83 -11.99 -13.52
C ARG A 68 2.51 -11.93 -12.16
N ILE A 69 2.45 -10.78 -11.48
CA ILE A 69 3.04 -10.63 -10.13
C ILE A 69 2.37 -11.59 -9.16
N ILE A 70 1.04 -11.60 -9.09
CA ILE A 70 0.30 -12.48 -8.16
C ILE A 70 0.53 -13.96 -8.48
N ALA A 71 0.53 -14.33 -9.77
CA ALA A 71 0.86 -15.70 -10.18
C ALA A 71 2.29 -16.10 -9.77
N HIS A 72 3.26 -15.20 -9.89
CA HIS A 72 4.63 -15.46 -9.48
C HIS A 72 4.76 -15.59 -7.96
N VAL A 73 4.16 -14.68 -7.19
CA VAL A 73 4.14 -14.73 -5.72
C VAL A 73 3.48 -16.03 -5.23
N SER A 74 2.39 -16.44 -5.87
CA SER A 74 1.71 -17.71 -5.57
C SER A 74 2.57 -18.93 -5.94
N LYS A 75 3.21 -18.93 -7.12
CA LYS A 75 4.11 -20.02 -7.57
C LYS A 75 5.26 -20.24 -6.59
N GLN A 76 5.77 -19.17 -5.99
CA GLN A 76 6.84 -19.23 -4.98
C GLN A 76 6.33 -19.59 -3.58
N LYS A 77 5.03 -19.88 -3.41
CA LYS A 77 4.38 -20.20 -2.13
C LYS A 77 4.57 -19.11 -1.06
N LEU A 78 4.74 -17.87 -1.50
CA LEU A 78 4.92 -16.74 -0.58
C LEU A 78 3.58 -16.32 0.04
N THR A 79 2.47 -16.55 -0.65
CA THR A 79 1.11 -16.19 -0.21
C THR A 79 0.75 -16.71 1.18
N ASP A 80 1.24 -17.89 1.55
CA ASP A 80 0.90 -18.54 2.83
C ASP A 80 1.45 -17.77 4.04
N ASN A 81 2.56 -17.06 3.85
CA ASN A 81 3.21 -16.25 4.88
C ASN A 81 2.72 -14.79 4.91
N LEU A 82 1.99 -14.36 3.88
CA LEU A 82 1.50 -13.00 3.74
C LEU A 82 0.14 -12.83 4.42
N GLU A 83 -0.09 -11.64 4.96
CA GLU A 83 -1.40 -11.26 5.47
C GLU A 83 -2.21 -10.60 4.35
N HIS A 84 -3.35 -11.19 3.98
CA HIS A 84 -4.21 -10.60 2.95
C HIS A 84 -4.96 -9.37 3.49
N ILE A 85 -4.53 -8.20 3.04
CA ILE A 85 -5.13 -6.92 3.44
C ILE A 85 -6.33 -6.63 2.52
N LYS A 86 -7.48 -6.35 3.14
CA LYS A 86 -8.70 -6.00 2.42
C LYS A 86 -8.54 -4.66 1.72
N ILE A 87 -8.87 -4.63 0.43
CA ILE A 87 -8.95 -3.37 -0.34
C ILE A 87 -10.14 -2.51 0.12
N ARG A 88 -9.98 -1.19 0.01
CA ARG A 88 -11.06 -0.21 0.15
C ARG A 88 -10.90 0.88 -0.89
N LYS A 89 -11.99 1.58 -1.20
CA LYS A 89 -11.90 2.82 -1.98
C LYS A 89 -11.26 3.91 -1.11
N ALA A 90 -10.41 4.73 -1.71
CA ALA A 90 -9.98 5.98 -1.11
C ALA A 90 -11.18 6.94 -1.04
N THR A 91 -11.30 7.69 0.05
CA THR A 91 -12.37 8.69 0.17
C THR A 91 -12.01 9.96 -0.58
N LYS A 92 -13.00 10.82 -0.84
CA LYS A 92 -12.77 12.11 -1.48
C LYS A 92 -11.80 12.95 -0.64
N GLU A 93 -12.00 12.98 0.68
CA GLU A 93 -11.19 13.73 1.64
C GLU A 93 -9.72 13.29 1.60
N GLU A 94 -9.47 11.97 1.50
CA GLU A 94 -8.12 11.42 1.36
C GLU A 94 -7.45 11.83 0.05
N ILE A 95 -8.21 11.82 -1.05
CA ILE A 95 -7.70 12.19 -2.38
C ILE A 95 -7.40 13.70 -2.45
N MET A 96 -8.23 14.50 -1.78
CA MET A 96 -8.08 15.96 -1.68
C MET A 96 -6.83 16.40 -0.89
N LEU A 97 -6.14 15.49 -0.18
CA LEU A 97 -4.85 15.80 0.47
C LEU A 97 -3.75 16.14 -0.55
N VAL A 98 -3.85 15.61 -1.78
CA VAL A 98 -2.81 15.74 -2.82
C VAL A 98 -3.35 16.22 -4.17
N HIS A 99 -4.67 16.23 -4.36
CA HIS A 99 -5.32 16.67 -5.59
C HIS A 99 -6.29 17.82 -5.36
N SER A 100 -6.54 18.62 -6.40
CA SER A 100 -7.52 19.70 -6.37
C SER A 100 -8.94 19.20 -6.66
N GLU A 101 -9.95 19.96 -6.22
CA GLU A 101 -11.36 19.63 -6.42
C GLU A 101 -11.72 19.55 -7.91
N GLY A 102 -11.11 20.40 -8.74
CA GLY A 102 -11.27 20.35 -10.19
C GLY A 102 -10.70 19.07 -10.82
N HIS A 103 -9.61 18.52 -10.27
CA HIS A 103 -9.06 17.24 -10.72
C HIS A 103 -9.98 16.07 -10.33
N TRP A 104 -10.46 16.05 -9.08
CA TRP A 104 -11.44 15.07 -8.60
C TRP A 104 -12.65 14.97 -9.54
N LYS A 105 -13.31 16.11 -9.82
CA LYS A 105 -14.49 16.18 -10.68
C LYS A 105 -14.22 15.62 -12.07
N ARG A 106 -13.09 15.97 -12.68
CA ARG A 106 -12.72 15.48 -14.01
C ARG A 106 -12.57 13.96 -14.03
N ILE A 107 -11.93 13.36 -13.03
CA ILE A 107 -11.77 11.91 -12.94
C ILE A 107 -13.12 11.22 -12.71
N GLU A 108 -13.97 11.77 -11.84
CA GLU A 108 -15.32 11.25 -11.61
C GLU A 108 -16.15 11.22 -12.90
N GLU A 109 -16.09 12.28 -13.71
CA GLU A 109 -16.75 12.32 -15.03
C GLU A 109 -16.24 11.23 -15.98
N THR A 110 -14.96 10.86 -15.94
CA THR A 110 -14.43 9.80 -16.83
C THR A 110 -15.03 8.43 -16.53
N ALA A 111 -15.44 8.18 -15.29
CA ALA A 111 -16.08 6.91 -14.92
C ALA A 111 -17.50 6.78 -15.49
N SER A 112 -18.19 7.91 -15.71
CA SER A 112 -19.57 7.95 -16.24
C SER A 112 -19.64 8.13 -17.75
N LYS A 113 -18.54 8.50 -18.41
CA LYS A 113 -18.47 8.58 -19.86
C LYS A 113 -18.53 7.16 -20.43
N SER A 114 -19.63 6.85 -21.12
CA SER A 114 -19.66 5.67 -21.97
C SER A 114 -18.62 5.85 -23.08
N CYS A 115 -17.93 4.77 -23.45
CA CYS A 115 -17.26 4.68 -24.74
C CYS A 115 -18.35 4.59 -25.83
N ALA A 116 -19.18 5.63 -25.97
CA ALA A 116 -20.19 5.71 -27.00
C ALA A 116 -19.55 6.27 -28.27
N ASN A 117 -19.39 5.39 -29.26
CA ASN A 117 -19.23 5.65 -30.69
C ASN A 117 -17.95 6.38 -31.12
N ILE A 118 -16.89 5.60 -31.33
CA ILE A 118 -15.95 5.87 -32.43
C ILE A 118 -16.47 5.01 -33.60
N THR A 119 -17.36 5.57 -34.42
CA THR A 119 -17.77 5.02 -35.72
C THR A 119 -17.68 6.11 -36.77
#